data_AF-A0A1Q6H592-F1
#
_entry.id   AF-A0A1Q6H592-F1
#
_cell.length_a   1.000
_cell.length_b   1.000
_cell.length_c   1.000
_cell.angle_alpha   90.00
_cell.angle_beta   90.00
_cell.angle_gamma   90.00
#
_symmetry.space_group_name_H-M   'P 1'
#
loop_
_entity.id
_entity.type
_entity.pdbx_description
1 polymer ?
#
loop_
_entity_poly.entity_id
_entity_poly.type
_entity_poly.pdbx_seq_one_letter_code
_entity_poly.pdbx_strand_id
1 'polypeptide(L)'
;MHTKQLTDILLVFLIIFCFTSCNHDDVNFPIFTFNENGECEPASLTPISSARFEEAVVGYGWKHVHTYEINPDGTCQTQDYYKDLDGAGPIQYYVESHSSLKVYMYVDAYPASGFRTVAYTFSDGNRLLSNQNTVFQILSVNGDTMEILDWLGIRAGGTEIYGYSIYRRMTNQELEEVQKTYHTDLSDIHELTVSVQENPLIISGKETEFDVLSSNGPFTFKPAREGSCEITSQGNHVKVKLLSNGVYLTGYDRLRHCEVVIFSTDEELEPEGTDIYDFTYTEITVNPEKKLFAPDGHEISYDLGSMEVIPRKEYAGSILSQYAPVALLVVDTNGQARYLRMNSGKISFKDLLPQEELDQLTEGTDGTSLTYKLELITPDCEVFQVLPFNITYKK
;
A
#
# COMPACT_ATOMS: atom_id res chain seq x y z
N MET A 1 29.12 -59.85 -0.42
CA MET A 1 30.02 -60.08 0.74
C MET A 1 31.20 -59.16 0.56
N HIS A 2 31.50 -58.14 1.37
CA HIS A 2 31.03 -57.64 2.65
C HIS A 2 31.26 -56.12 2.57
N THR A 3 30.25 -55.25 2.63
CA THR A 3 29.89 -54.50 3.85
C THR A 3 31.00 -54.41 4.89
N LYS A 4 31.75 -53.30 4.88
CA LYS A 4 32.26 -52.55 6.05
C LYS A 4 33.30 -51.52 5.58
N GLN A 5 32.89 -50.26 5.47
CA GLN A 5 33.71 -49.05 5.73
C GLN A 5 32.90 -47.80 5.33
N LEU A 6 31.73 -47.65 5.94
CA LEU A 6 30.86 -46.47 5.79
C LEU A 6 30.47 -45.94 7.18
N THR A 7 31.37 -46.11 8.15
CA THR A 7 31.18 -45.70 9.56
C THR A 7 32.29 -44.81 10.11
N ASP A 8 33.30 -44.43 9.33
CA ASP A 8 34.44 -43.61 9.82
C ASP A 8 34.55 -42.23 9.15
N ILE A 9 33.53 -41.79 8.39
CA ILE A 9 33.40 -40.41 7.89
C ILE A 9 32.05 -39.82 8.34
N LEU A 10 31.73 -40.07 9.62
CA LEU A 10 30.58 -39.46 10.31
C LEU A 10 30.96 -39.16 11.77
N LEU A 11 32.16 -38.61 11.99
CA LEU A 11 32.63 -38.26 13.33
C LEU A 11 33.57 -37.04 13.39
N VAL A 12 33.52 -36.15 12.39
CA VAL A 12 34.28 -34.87 12.38
C VAL A 12 33.45 -33.69 11.84
N PHE A 13 32.13 -33.71 12.09
CA PHE A 13 31.25 -32.54 11.95
C PHE A 13 30.40 -32.36 13.22
N LEU A 14 31.00 -32.65 14.37
CA LEU A 14 30.51 -32.25 15.69
C LEU A 14 31.41 -31.13 16.23
N ILE A 15 31.73 -30.15 15.38
CA ILE A 15 32.28 -28.87 15.84
C ILE A 15 31.09 -28.09 16.39
N ILE A 16 30.85 -28.32 17.68
CA ILE A 16 30.51 -27.31 18.68
C ILE A 16 29.68 -26.15 18.10
N PHE A 17 28.43 -26.44 17.72
CA PHE A 17 27.37 -25.48 17.98
C PHE A 17 27.13 -25.54 19.49
N CYS A 18 27.90 -24.74 20.24
CA CYS A 18 27.43 -24.26 21.52
C CYS A 18 26.22 -23.37 21.22
N PHE A 19 25.05 -23.99 21.02
CA PHE A 19 23.84 -23.36 21.50
C PHE A 19 24.05 -23.22 23.00
N THR A 20 24.51 -22.06 23.45
CA THR A 20 24.07 -21.54 24.74
C THR A 20 22.57 -21.37 24.58
N SER A 21 21.84 -22.47 24.81
CA SER A 21 20.50 -22.41 25.33
C SER A 21 20.61 -21.58 26.61
N CYS A 22 20.39 -20.27 26.49
CA CYS A 22 20.12 -19.46 27.68
C CYS A 22 18.89 -20.10 28.32
N ASN A 23 19.09 -20.78 29.45
CA ASN A 23 17.97 -21.12 30.32
C ASN A 23 17.25 -19.81 30.60
N HIS A 24 15.99 -19.72 30.16
CA HIS A 24 15.12 -18.57 30.44
C HIS A 24 14.83 -18.39 31.94
N ASP A 25 15.26 -19.33 32.78
CA ASP A 25 15.01 -19.36 34.21
C ASP A 25 15.90 -18.40 35.03
N ASP A 26 16.89 -17.73 34.42
CA ASP A 26 17.88 -16.89 35.13
C ASP A 26 17.77 -15.37 34.86
N VAL A 27 16.76 -14.90 34.11
CA VAL A 27 16.57 -13.46 33.87
C VAL A 27 15.86 -12.83 35.07
N ASN A 28 16.57 -11.98 35.82
CA ASN A 28 15.98 -11.21 36.92
C ASN A 28 15.26 -9.98 36.36
N PHE A 29 13.97 -10.13 36.03
CA PHE A 29 13.18 -9.07 35.44
C PHE A 29 13.01 -7.86 36.37
N PRO A 30 13.20 -6.63 35.86
CA PRO A 30 12.75 -5.44 36.56
C PRO A 30 11.24 -5.44 36.78
N ILE A 31 10.78 -4.73 37.80
CA ILE A 31 9.35 -4.45 38.01
C ILE A 31 9.06 -3.07 37.42
N PHE A 32 7.98 -2.99 36.66
CA PHE A 32 7.50 -1.75 36.06
C PHE A 32 6.19 -1.31 36.71
N THR A 33 5.86 -0.03 36.55
CA THR A 33 4.60 0.57 37.00
C THR A 33 4.04 1.43 35.88
N PHE A 34 2.71 1.58 35.83
CA PHE A 34 2.05 2.46 34.87
C PHE A 34 1.52 3.69 35.59
N ASN A 35 1.81 4.88 35.05
CA ASN A 35 1.32 6.14 35.61
C ASN A 35 -0.16 6.39 35.24
N GLU A 36 -0.75 7.49 35.73
CA GLU A 36 -2.16 7.84 35.47
C GLU A 36 -2.47 8.05 33.97
N ASN A 37 -1.46 8.33 33.15
CA ASN A 37 -1.58 8.49 31.70
C ASN A 37 -1.40 7.16 30.94
N GLY A 38 -1.10 6.07 31.64
CA GLY A 38 -0.83 4.77 31.03
C GLY A 38 0.59 4.59 30.51
N GLU A 39 1.51 5.50 30.84
CA GLU A 39 2.93 5.36 30.45
C GLU A 39 3.65 4.42 31.42
N CYS A 40 4.47 3.53 30.86
CA CYS A 40 5.26 2.58 31.63
C CYS A 40 6.53 3.24 32.18
N GLU A 41 6.85 2.98 33.45
CA GLU A 41 8.06 3.47 34.12
C GLU A 41 8.69 2.36 34.97
N PRO A 42 10.03 2.30 35.10
CA PRO A 42 10.69 1.36 36.00
C PRO A 42 10.40 1.72 37.47
N ALA A 43 10.06 0.72 38.30
CA ALA A 43 9.78 0.94 39.72
C ALA A 43 11.00 1.45 40.52
N SER A 44 12.20 1.17 40.01
CA SER A 44 13.46 1.72 40.52
C SER A 44 14.44 1.92 39.37
N LEU A 45 15.13 3.06 39.37
CA LEU A 45 16.11 3.41 38.36
C LEU A 45 17.36 3.98 39.01
N THR A 46 18.52 3.44 38.64
CA THR A 46 19.80 4.05 39.01
C THR A 46 20.16 5.12 37.97
N PRO A 47 20.36 6.40 38.37
CA PRO A 47 20.72 7.45 37.42
C PRO A 47 22.07 7.16 36.75
N ILE A 48 22.12 7.35 35.43
CA ILE A 48 23.34 7.30 34.62
C ILE A 48 23.78 8.73 34.35
N SER A 49 25.00 9.08 34.75
CA SER A 49 25.54 10.41 34.45
C SER A 49 25.83 10.57 32.96
N SER A 50 25.78 11.80 32.45
CA SER A 50 26.13 12.09 31.05
C SER A 50 27.53 11.56 30.69
N ALA A 51 28.51 11.71 31.59
CA ALA A 51 29.86 11.18 31.38
C ALA A 51 29.87 9.64 31.24
N ARG A 52 29.08 8.94 32.04
CA ARG A 52 28.96 7.48 31.95
C ARG A 52 28.24 7.04 30.68
N PHE A 53 27.19 7.77 30.28
CA PHE A 53 26.49 7.54 29.01
C PHE A 53 27.42 7.74 27.81
N GLU A 54 28.18 8.84 27.79
CA GLU A 54 29.17 9.12 26.74
C GLU A 54 30.25 8.04 26.67
N GLU A 55 30.77 7.59 27.82
CA GLU A 55 31.80 6.54 27.88
C GLU A 55 31.28 5.17 27.42
N ALA A 56 30.07 4.79 27.85
CA ALA A 56 29.60 3.41 27.75
C ALA A 56 28.67 3.14 26.56
N VAL A 57 28.00 4.16 26.02
CA VAL A 57 26.93 4.00 25.02
C VAL A 57 27.25 4.70 23.70
N VAL A 58 27.75 5.94 23.76
CA VAL A 58 28.08 6.73 22.57
C VAL A 58 29.28 6.12 21.84
N GLY A 59 29.22 6.10 20.51
CA GLY A 59 30.19 5.49 19.61
C GLY A 59 29.98 4.00 19.36
N TYR A 60 28.98 3.36 19.98
CA TYR A 60 28.77 1.91 19.89
C TYR A 60 27.48 1.52 19.16
N GLY A 61 27.57 0.39 18.44
CA GLY A 61 26.42 -0.34 17.92
C GLY A 61 25.85 -1.27 18.99
N TRP A 62 24.53 -1.41 19.03
CA TRP A 62 23.79 -2.20 20.00
C TRP A 62 22.88 -3.17 19.26
N LYS A 63 23.21 -4.45 19.38
CA LYS A 63 22.51 -5.55 18.73
C LYS A 63 21.40 -6.07 19.64
N HIS A 64 20.18 -6.16 19.14
CA HIS A 64 19.07 -6.78 19.86
C HIS A 64 19.39 -8.23 20.21
N VAL A 65 19.04 -8.62 21.43
CA VAL A 65 19.14 -10.00 21.93
C VAL A 65 17.77 -10.56 22.25
N HIS A 66 16.95 -9.78 22.97
CA HIS A 66 15.61 -10.20 23.38
C HIS A 66 14.74 -9.00 23.72
N THR A 67 13.43 -9.13 23.50
CA THR A 67 12.43 -8.17 23.99
C THR A 67 11.34 -8.92 24.73
N TYR A 68 11.04 -8.51 25.95
CA TYR A 68 9.97 -9.06 26.77
C TYR A 68 8.84 -8.05 26.89
N GLU A 69 7.63 -8.41 26.47
CA GLU A 69 6.48 -7.52 26.65
C GLU A 69 6.16 -7.34 28.14
N ILE A 70 5.87 -6.10 28.54
CA ILE A 70 5.48 -5.76 29.91
C ILE A 70 3.95 -5.86 30.04
N ASN A 71 3.49 -6.72 30.95
CA ASN A 71 2.09 -6.90 31.27
C ASN A 71 1.52 -5.68 32.02
N PRO A 72 0.19 -5.48 32.02
CA PRO A 72 -0.45 -4.38 32.75
C PRO A 72 -0.19 -4.36 34.26
N ASP A 73 0.20 -5.49 34.86
CA ASP A 73 0.57 -5.59 36.27
C ASP A 73 2.05 -5.21 36.54
N GLY A 74 2.80 -4.84 35.50
CA GLY A 74 4.20 -4.43 35.58
C GLY A 74 5.21 -5.57 35.49
N THR A 75 4.76 -6.81 35.31
CA THR A 75 5.64 -7.98 35.13
C THR A 75 6.00 -8.21 33.66
N CYS A 76 7.16 -8.80 33.38
CA CYS A 76 7.56 -9.16 32.02
C CYS A 76 7.02 -10.55 31.63
N GLN A 77 6.57 -10.69 30.39
CA GLN A 77 6.39 -12.00 29.76
C GLN A 77 7.76 -12.70 29.60
N THR A 78 7.76 -14.02 29.47
CA THR A 78 9.00 -14.82 29.36
C THR A 78 9.37 -15.20 27.93
N GLN A 79 8.45 -15.01 26.99
CA GLN A 79 8.66 -15.25 25.56
C GLN A 79 9.17 -13.98 24.87
N ASP A 80 10.05 -14.15 23.88
CA ASP A 80 10.47 -13.05 23.01
C ASP A 80 9.26 -12.49 22.27
N TYR A 81 9.04 -11.20 22.41
CA TYR A 81 7.99 -10.46 21.73
C TYR A 81 8.01 -10.67 20.22
N TYR A 82 9.19 -10.74 19.61
CA TYR A 82 9.32 -10.85 18.14
C TYR A 82 9.30 -12.29 17.61
N LYS A 83 9.26 -13.32 18.47
CA LYS A 83 9.43 -14.72 18.03
C LYS A 83 8.32 -15.21 17.10
N ASP A 84 7.08 -14.81 17.37
CA ASP A 84 5.89 -15.23 16.61
C ASP A 84 5.21 -14.03 15.91
N LEU A 85 5.94 -12.93 15.75
CA LEU A 85 5.41 -11.70 15.16
C LEU A 85 5.70 -11.65 13.66
N ASP A 86 4.66 -11.65 12.84
CA ASP A 86 4.77 -11.46 11.40
C ASP A 86 4.79 -9.95 11.06
N GLY A 87 5.66 -9.55 10.14
CA GLY A 87 5.70 -8.19 9.58
C GLY A 87 6.39 -7.12 10.43
N ALA A 88 6.85 -7.46 11.65
CA ALA A 88 7.63 -6.57 12.50
C ALA A 88 8.79 -7.33 13.16
N GLY A 89 9.94 -6.67 13.27
CA GLY A 89 11.17 -7.29 13.78
C GLY A 89 11.95 -6.35 14.69
N PRO A 90 12.98 -6.87 15.36
CA PRO A 90 13.74 -6.10 16.33
C PRO A 90 14.55 -4.98 15.67
N ILE A 91 14.67 -3.89 16.40
CA ILE A 91 15.44 -2.72 16.01
C ILE A 91 16.90 -2.91 16.45
N GLN A 92 17.85 -2.43 15.65
CA GLN A 92 19.25 -2.30 16.07
C GLN A 92 19.59 -0.81 16.20
N TYR A 93 20.49 -0.47 17.12
CA TYR A 93 20.89 0.93 17.32
C TYR A 93 22.38 1.15 17.05
N TYR A 94 22.72 2.34 16.58
CA TYR A 94 24.09 2.86 16.63
C TYR A 94 24.06 4.28 17.18
N VAL A 95 24.57 4.48 18.38
CA VAL A 95 24.59 5.81 19.03
C VAL A 95 25.84 6.53 18.53
N GLU A 96 25.74 7.14 17.36
CA GLU A 96 26.88 7.70 16.61
C GLU A 96 27.61 8.82 17.38
N SER A 97 26.86 9.69 18.05
CA SER A 97 27.39 10.80 18.83
C SER A 97 26.46 11.14 20.00
N HIS A 98 26.82 12.12 20.83
CA HIS A 98 26.00 12.56 21.97
C HIS A 98 24.62 13.14 21.60
N SER A 99 24.35 13.35 20.31
CA SER A 99 23.09 13.94 19.81
C SER A 99 22.53 13.27 18.54
N SER A 100 23.15 12.19 18.05
CA SER A 100 22.74 11.47 16.84
C SER A 100 22.76 9.98 17.08
N LEU A 101 21.66 9.30 16.75
CA LEU A 101 21.58 7.84 16.77
C LEU A 101 20.99 7.33 15.44
N LYS A 102 21.47 6.18 14.96
CA LYS A 102 20.87 5.45 13.85
C LYS A 102 20.02 4.30 14.38
N VAL A 103 18.80 4.23 13.87
CA VAL A 103 17.82 3.17 14.12
C VAL A 103 17.78 2.29 12.88
N TYR A 104 18.21 1.03 12.97
CA TYR A 104 18.18 0.08 11.86
C TYR A 104 16.98 -0.85 12.00
N MET A 105 16.22 -1.01 10.92
CA MET A 105 15.02 -1.83 10.91
C MET A 105 14.66 -2.33 9.51
N TYR A 106 13.90 -3.41 9.46
CA TYR A 106 13.18 -3.81 8.26
C TYR A 106 11.80 -3.16 8.28
N VAL A 107 11.35 -2.63 7.15
CA VAL A 107 10.00 -2.07 6.99
C VAL A 107 9.26 -2.89 5.94
N ASP A 108 8.14 -3.49 6.30
CA ASP A 108 7.40 -4.32 5.34
C ASP A 108 6.61 -3.48 4.31
N ALA A 109 6.13 -2.30 4.72
CA ALA A 109 5.45 -1.35 3.84
C ALA A 109 6.32 -0.89 2.66
N TYR A 110 7.64 -0.88 2.84
CA TYR A 110 8.64 -0.65 1.79
C TYR A 110 9.69 -1.74 1.98
N PRO A 111 9.55 -2.93 1.36
CA PRO A 111 10.24 -4.17 1.75
C PRO A 111 11.76 -4.05 1.67
N ALA A 112 12.33 -3.42 2.69
CA ALA A 112 13.67 -2.86 2.67
C ALA A 112 14.24 -2.86 4.09
N SER A 113 15.51 -3.25 4.15
CA SER A 113 16.35 -3.07 5.31
C SER A 113 16.98 -1.69 5.22
N GLY A 114 16.68 -0.82 6.18
CA GLY A 114 17.16 0.56 6.16
C GLY A 114 17.40 1.12 7.55
N PHE A 115 17.76 2.40 7.58
CA PHE A 115 18.00 3.14 8.79
C PHE A 115 17.25 4.48 8.81
N ARG A 116 17.02 4.99 10.02
CA ARG A 116 16.67 6.40 10.25
C ARG A 116 17.73 7.03 11.13
N THR A 117 18.09 8.27 10.84
CA THR A 117 18.91 9.08 11.74
C THR A 117 17.99 9.90 12.63
N VAL A 118 18.13 9.72 13.95
CA VAL A 118 17.32 10.41 14.96
C VAL A 118 18.24 11.34 15.75
N ALA A 119 17.92 12.63 15.70
CA ALA A 119 18.52 13.61 16.60
C ALA A 119 17.90 13.45 17.99
N TYR A 120 18.73 13.44 19.04
CA TYR A 120 18.24 13.21 20.39
C TYR A 120 18.94 14.08 21.43
N THR A 121 18.29 14.23 22.59
CA THR A 121 18.93 14.69 23.83
C THR A 121 18.89 13.58 24.87
N PHE A 122 19.91 13.51 25.72
CA PHE A 122 19.93 12.62 26.88
C PHE A 122 19.42 13.39 28.10
N SER A 123 18.32 12.95 28.69
CA SER A 123 17.67 13.65 29.81
C SER A 123 17.96 13.00 31.16
N ASP A 124 17.66 13.75 32.23
CA ASP A 124 17.50 13.19 33.56
C ASP A 124 16.45 12.05 33.51
N GLY A 125 16.74 10.94 34.19
CA GLY A 125 15.93 9.71 34.08
C GLY A 125 16.39 8.73 32.99
N ASN A 126 17.60 8.91 32.44
CA ASN A 126 18.24 8.00 31.48
C ASN A 126 17.49 7.85 30.14
N ARG A 127 16.73 8.87 29.71
CA ARG A 127 15.92 8.80 28.47
C ARG A 127 16.67 9.44 27.31
N LEU A 128 16.56 8.83 26.14
CA LEU A 128 16.89 9.48 24.87
C LEU A 128 15.60 10.08 24.32
N LEU A 129 15.56 11.40 24.15
CA LEU A 129 14.38 12.13 23.72
C LEU A 129 14.59 12.72 22.33
N SER A 130 13.65 12.48 21.41
CA SER A 130 13.57 13.11 20.09
C SER A 130 12.26 13.87 19.97
N ASN A 131 12.33 15.20 19.81
CA ASN A 131 11.14 16.08 19.78
C ASN A 131 10.18 15.83 20.95
N GLN A 132 10.71 15.69 22.17
CA GLN A 132 9.99 15.37 23.42
C GLN A 132 9.44 13.94 23.53
N ASN A 133 9.49 13.14 22.46
CA ASN A 133 9.12 11.73 22.52
C ASN A 133 10.31 10.89 22.98
N THR A 134 10.07 9.94 23.88
CA THR A 134 11.08 8.97 24.29
C THR A 134 11.38 8.02 23.13
N VAL A 135 12.64 7.97 22.69
CA VAL A 135 13.14 6.96 21.77
C VAL A 135 13.24 5.62 22.52
N PHE A 136 13.95 5.64 23.65
CA PHE A 136 13.96 4.59 24.67
C PHE A 136 14.52 5.15 25.99
N GLN A 137 14.29 4.42 27.09
CA GLN A 137 14.86 4.71 28.41
C GLN A 137 15.88 3.64 28.78
N ILE A 138 17.10 4.04 29.15
CA ILE A 138 18.16 3.11 29.55
C ILE A 138 17.95 2.74 31.03
N LEU A 139 17.75 1.45 31.28
CA LEU A 139 17.59 0.89 32.63
C LEU A 139 18.95 0.57 33.25
N SER A 140 19.86 -0.02 32.47
CA SER A 140 21.21 -0.33 32.90
C SER A 140 22.20 -0.45 31.73
N VAL A 141 23.49 -0.21 31.99
CA VAL A 141 24.59 -0.45 31.04
C VAL A 141 25.78 -1.08 31.79
N ASN A 142 25.99 -2.37 31.57
CA ASN A 142 26.97 -3.19 32.27
C ASN A 142 27.89 -3.90 31.27
N GLY A 143 29.11 -3.37 31.09
CA GLY A 143 30.07 -3.91 30.13
C GLY A 143 29.54 -3.80 28.69
N ASP A 144 29.27 -4.95 28.08
CA ASP A 144 28.73 -5.07 26.71
C ASP A 144 27.22 -5.30 26.69
N THR A 145 26.51 -5.21 27.82
CA THR A 145 25.05 -5.35 27.89
C THR A 145 24.40 -4.02 28.19
N MET A 146 23.35 -3.68 27.43
CA MET A 146 22.46 -2.54 27.68
C MET A 146 21.03 -3.05 27.78
N GLU A 147 20.32 -2.60 28.81
CA GLU A 147 18.93 -2.93 29.04
C GLU A 147 18.10 -1.65 28.92
N ILE A 148 17.01 -1.72 28.15
CA ILE A 148 16.16 -0.56 27.87
C ILE A 148 14.68 -0.87 28.13
N LEU A 149 13.93 0.18 28.43
CA LEU A 149 12.49 0.23 28.29
C LEU A 149 12.17 0.94 26.97
N ASP A 150 11.45 0.26 26.09
CA ASP A 150 11.03 0.76 24.79
C ASP A 150 9.50 0.68 24.61
N TRP A 151 8.98 1.58 23.77
CA TRP A 151 7.61 1.52 23.30
C TRP A 151 7.56 0.66 22.03
N LEU A 152 6.70 -0.35 22.02
CA LEU A 152 6.64 -1.36 20.95
C LEU A 152 5.53 -1.10 19.93
N GLY A 153 4.44 -0.41 20.35
CA GLY A 153 3.32 -0.11 19.48
C GLY A 153 2.00 0.09 20.21
N ILE A 154 0.90 -0.01 19.48
CA ILE A 154 -0.47 0.13 20.00
C ILE A 154 -1.29 -1.09 19.57
N ARG A 155 -2.00 -1.72 20.52
CA ARG A 155 -2.96 -2.81 20.24
C ARG A 155 -4.23 -2.25 19.62
N ALA A 156 -4.96 -3.13 18.92
CA ALA A 156 -6.34 -2.85 18.53
C ALA A 156 -7.16 -2.46 19.78
N GLY A 157 -7.70 -1.23 19.81
CA GLY A 157 -8.36 -0.65 20.98
C GLY A 157 -7.60 0.51 21.65
N GLY A 158 -6.39 0.85 21.19
CA GLY A 158 -5.66 2.05 21.62
C GLY A 158 -4.72 1.86 22.81
N THR A 159 -4.56 0.64 23.32
CA THR A 159 -3.64 0.34 24.42
C THR A 159 -2.19 0.28 23.93
N GLU A 160 -1.32 1.07 24.53
CA GLU A 160 0.12 1.04 24.25
C GLU A 160 0.78 -0.24 24.75
N ILE A 161 1.83 -0.67 24.04
CA ILE A 161 2.63 -1.84 24.36
C ILE A 161 4.04 -1.36 24.69
N TYR A 162 4.58 -1.85 25.80
CA TYR A 162 5.93 -1.55 26.27
C TYR A 162 6.76 -2.82 26.37
N GLY A 163 8.06 -2.69 26.12
CA GLY A 163 9.03 -3.78 26.16
C GLY A 163 10.16 -3.52 27.14
N TYR A 164 10.63 -4.60 27.76
CA TYR A 164 11.95 -4.67 28.37
C TYR A 164 12.89 -5.36 27.38
N SER A 165 13.82 -4.60 26.81
CA SER A 165 14.69 -5.07 25.75
C SER A 165 16.15 -5.15 26.18
N ILE A 166 16.80 -6.26 25.83
CA ILE A 166 18.21 -6.53 26.13
C ILE A 166 19.01 -6.41 24.83
N TYR A 167 20.08 -5.63 24.88
CA TYR A 167 21.01 -5.39 23.79
C TYR A 167 22.43 -5.78 24.18
N ARG A 168 23.18 -6.27 23.19
CA ARG A 168 24.61 -6.52 23.28
C ARG A 168 25.38 -5.54 22.42
N ARG A 169 26.49 -5.01 22.93
CA ARG A 169 27.42 -4.19 22.15
C ARG A 169 27.94 -4.98 20.94
N MET A 170 27.82 -4.38 19.77
CA MET A 170 28.39 -4.88 18.51
C MET A 170 29.90 -4.73 18.51
N THR A 171 30.59 -5.70 17.91
CA THR A 171 31.97 -5.45 17.44
C THR A 171 31.96 -4.49 16.25
N ASN A 172 33.11 -3.89 15.93
CA ASN A 172 33.22 -3.03 14.74
C ASN A 172 32.80 -3.76 13.46
N GLN A 173 33.15 -5.05 13.33
CA GLN A 173 32.77 -5.87 12.19
C GLN A 173 31.25 -6.08 12.12
N GLU A 174 30.60 -6.40 13.24
CA GLU A 174 29.14 -6.55 13.29
C GLU A 174 28.42 -5.25 12.93
N LEU A 175 28.92 -4.11 13.40
CA LEU A 175 28.36 -2.80 13.06
C LEU A 175 28.51 -2.51 11.55
N GLU A 176 29.66 -2.81 10.95
CA GLU A 176 29.85 -2.67 9.50
C GLU A 176 28.90 -3.57 8.70
N GLU A 177 28.66 -4.81 9.15
CA GLU A 177 27.73 -5.74 8.52
C GLU A 177 26.28 -5.25 8.61
N VAL A 178 25.88 -4.70 9.77
CA VAL A 178 24.57 -4.05 9.95
C VAL A 178 24.45 -2.85 9.02
N GLN A 179 25.45 -1.97 8.95
CA GLN A 179 25.41 -0.79 8.06
C GLN A 179 25.33 -1.16 6.57
N LYS A 180 25.97 -2.26 6.16
CA LYS A 180 25.87 -2.80 4.78
C LYS A 180 24.47 -3.38 4.51
N THR A 181 23.91 -4.10 5.47
CA THR A 181 22.59 -4.73 5.34
C THR A 181 21.48 -3.68 5.30
N TYR A 182 21.52 -2.73 6.24
CA TYR A 182 20.54 -1.68 6.44
C TYR A 182 21.03 -0.35 5.84
N HIS A 183 21.29 -0.34 4.53
CA HIS A 183 21.93 0.79 3.84
C HIS A 183 20.94 1.83 3.30
N THR A 184 19.64 1.56 3.30
CA THR A 184 18.63 2.48 2.77
C THR A 184 18.25 3.53 3.81
N ASP A 185 18.40 4.82 3.51
CA ASP A 185 17.87 5.88 4.37
C ASP A 185 16.34 5.92 4.24
N LEU A 186 15.64 5.51 5.29
CA LEU A 186 14.18 5.42 5.32
C LEU A 186 13.51 6.80 5.50
N SER A 187 14.29 7.83 5.83
CA SER A 187 13.79 9.21 5.91
C SER A 187 13.74 9.90 4.55
N ASP A 188 14.39 9.33 3.53
CA ASP A 188 14.52 9.89 2.17
C ASP A 188 13.76 9.07 1.12
N ILE A 189 12.74 8.32 1.54
CA ILE A 189 11.86 7.58 0.62
C ILE A 189 10.85 8.55 0.03
N HIS A 190 10.80 8.62 -1.30
CA HIS A 190 9.84 9.43 -2.04
C HIS A 190 8.72 8.58 -2.62
N GLU A 191 7.56 9.17 -2.89
CA GLU A 191 6.54 8.50 -3.70
C GLU A 191 7.04 8.32 -5.13
N LEU A 192 6.62 7.22 -5.78
CA LEU A 192 6.77 7.04 -7.22
C LEU A 192 5.67 7.86 -7.89
N THR A 193 6.03 8.90 -8.64
CA THR A 193 5.04 9.79 -9.26
C THR A 193 5.27 9.96 -10.74
N VAL A 194 4.19 10.19 -11.48
CA VAL A 194 4.17 10.36 -12.95
C VAL A 194 3.50 11.68 -13.33
N SER A 195 3.72 12.13 -14.57
CA SER A 195 3.15 13.37 -15.11
C SER A 195 1.66 13.29 -15.46
N VAL A 196 1.03 12.12 -15.33
CA VAL A 196 -0.40 11.92 -15.57
C VAL A 196 -1.20 12.61 -14.46
N GLN A 197 -2.00 13.61 -14.83
CA GLN A 197 -2.78 14.42 -13.87
C GLN A 197 -4.18 13.85 -13.59
N GLU A 198 -4.74 13.13 -14.56
CA GLU A 198 -6.07 12.54 -14.49
C GLU A 198 -5.95 11.02 -14.51
N ASN A 199 -6.59 10.35 -13.54
CA ASN A 199 -6.63 8.90 -13.47
C ASN A 199 -8.09 8.46 -13.28
N PRO A 200 -8.72 7.82 -14.28
CA PRO A 200 -8.11 7.35 -15.52
C PRO A 200 -7.77 8.45 -16.53
N LEU A 201 -6.74 8.21 -17.33
CA LEU A 201 -6.37 9.01 -18.51
C LEU A 201 -7.18 8.52 -19.71
N ILE A 202 -7.89 9.43 -20.39
CA ILE A 202 -8.68 9.11 -21.58
C ILE A 202 -8.05 9.79 -22.80
N ILE A 203 -7.72 9.01 -23.84
CA ILE A 203 -7.06 9.48 -25.06
C ILE A 203 -7.91 9.20 -26.31
N SER A 204 -7.63 9.89 -27.41
CA SER A 204 -8.36 9.72 -28.68
C SER A 204 -7.66 8.81 -29.72
N GLY A 205 -6.52 8.21 -29.36
CA GLY A 205 -5.75 7.34 -30.25
C GLY A 205 -5.18 6.13 -29.49
N LYS A 206 -4.23 5.44 -30.11
CA LYS A 206 -3.63 4.22 -29.53
C LYS A 206 -2.38 4.45 -28.71
N GLU A 207 -1.83 5.65 -28.72
CA GLU A 207 -0.53 5.94 -28.09
C GLU A 207 -0.65 7.10 -27.11
N THR A 208 0.04 6.96 -25.98
CA THR A 208 0.22 8.03 -25.01
C THR A 208 1.61 7.95 -24.39
N GLU A 209 2.04 9.06 -23.83
CA GLU A 209 3.37 9.25 -23.29
C GLU A 209 3.27 10.02 -21.98
N PHE A 210 4.09 9.65 -21.00
CA PHE A 210 4.20 10.35 -19.72
C PHE A 210 5.59 10.21 -19.13
N ASP A 211 5.94 11.11 -18.23
CA ASP A 211 7.24 11.10 -17.56
C ASP A 211 7.11 10.62 -16.11
N VAL A 212 8.10 9.87 -15.65
CA VAL A 212 8.32 9.63 -14.22
C VAL A 212 8.98 10.87 -13.61
N LEU A 213 8.32 11.42 -12.59
CA LEU A 213 8.72 12.67 -11.94
C LEU A 213 9.57 12.43 -10.68
N SER A 214 9.33 11.33 -9.97
CA SER A 214 10.04 10.94 -8.75
C SER A 214 10.12 9.43 -8.66
N SER A 215 11.27 8.89 -8.23
CA SER A 215 11.46 7.45 -7.99
C SER A 215 12.62 7.19 -7.03
N ASN A 216 12.59 6.05 -6.34
CA ASN A 216 13.63 5.60 -5.41
C ASN A 216 14.72 4.73 -6.07
N GLY A 217 14.91 4.88 -7.38
CA GLY A 217 15.83 4.09 -8.20
C GLY A 217 15.25 3.75 -9.57
N PRO A 218 15.82 2.76 -10.28
CA PRO A 218 15.27 2.26 -11.52
C PRO A 218 13.81 1.81 -11.35
N PHE A 219 13.00 2.05 -12.36
CA PHE A 219 11.58 1.71 -12.35
C PHE A 219 11.20 0.88 -13.57
N THR A 220 10.04 0.22 -13.49
CA THR A 220 9.43 -0.54 -14.58
C THR A 220 7.92 -0.39 -14.52
N PHE A 221 7.25 -0.41 -15.69
CA PHE A 221 5.80 -0.47 -15.78
C PHE A 221 5.37 -1.83 -16.32
N LYS A 222 4.30 -2.38 -15.75
CA LYS A 222 3.70 -3.64 -16.19
C LYS A 222 2.20 -3.47 -16.36
N PRO A 223 1.61 -3.97 -17.46
CA PRO A 223 0.16 -4.05 -17.56
C PRO A 223 -0.37 -5.17 -16.68
N ALA A 224 -1.55 -4.99 -16.08
CA ALA A 224 -2.25 -6.05 -15.36
C ALA A 224 -2.62 -7.22 -16.28
N ARG A 225 -3.08 -6.92 -17.49
CA ARG A 225 -3.38 -7.90 -18.54
C ARG A 225 -2.22 -7.97 -19.53
N GLU A 226 -1.55 -9.13 -19.59
CA GLU A 226 -0.48 -9.37 -20.57
C GLU A 226 -1.02 -9.23 -22.00
N GLY A 227 -0.26 -8.58 -22.88
CA GLY A 227 -0.65 -8.33 -24.28
C GLY A 227 -1.66 -7.19 -24.48
N SER A 228 -2.08 -6.48 -23.43
CA SER A 228 -3.00 -5.33 -23.56
C SER A 228 -2.34 -4.05 -24.10
N CYS A 229 -1.02 -3.92 -23.97
CA CYS A 229 -0.25 -2.79 -24.50
C CYS A 229 1.23 -3.16 -24.73
N GLU A 230 1.91 -2.36 -25.54
CA GLU A 230 3.36 -2.31 -25.67
C GLU A 230 3.90 -1.12 -24.85
N ILE A 231 4.92 -1.36 -24.03
CA ILE A 231 5.54 -0.32 -23.18
C ILE A 231 7.00 -0.18 -23.57
N THR A 232 7.44 1.06 -23.78
CA THR A 232 8.85 1.39 -23.96
C THR A 232 9.24 2.52 -23.01
N SER A 233 10.47 2.49 -22.50
CA SER A 233 10.97 3.51 -21.59
C SER A 233 12.36 3.97 -22.01
N GLN A 234 12.55 5.29 -22.08
CA GLN A 234 13.84 5.91 -22.36
C GLN A 234 14.13 6.95 -21.28
N GLY A 235 15.03 6.62 -20.35
CA GLY A 235 15.25 7.46 -19.17
C GLY A 235 13.99 7.48 -18.31
N ASN A 236 13.50 8.68 -17.98
CA ASN A 236 12.26 8.86 -17.23
C ASN A 236 11.00 8.91 -18.11
N HIS A 237 11.16 8.92 -19.43
CA HIS A 237 10.05 9.01 -20.37
C HIS A 237 9.49 7.63 -20.69
N VAL A 238 8.17 7.48 -20.58
CA VAL A 238 7.44 6.23 -20.81
C VAL A 238 6.45 6.43 -21.95
N LYS A 239 6.53 5.55 -22.95
CA LYS A 239 5.60 5.49 -24.06
C LYS A 239 4.80 4.20 -23.99
N VAL A 240 3.48 4.33 -24.12
CA VAL A 240 2.51 3.24 -24.07
C VAL A 240 1.73 3.23 -25.36
N LYS A 241 1.68 2.06 -26.02
CA LYS A 241 0.83 1.81 -27.17
C LYS A 241 -0.19 0.73 -26.82
N LEU A 242 -1.46 1.10 -26.85
CA LEU A 242 -2.58 0.21 -26.53
C LEU A 242 -2.79 -0.80 -27.67
N LEU A 243 -3.02 -2.06 -27.28
CA LEU A 243 -3.42 -3.16 -28.15
C LEU A 243 -4.88 -3.58 -27.91
N SER A 244 -5.46 -3.18 -26.78
CA SER A 244 -6.86 -3.32 -26.42
C SER A 244 -7.31 -2.10 -25.62
N ASN A 245 -8.58 -1.71 -25.69
CA ASN A 245 -9.08 -0.62 -24.86
C ASN A 245 -9.15 -1.00 -23.38
N GLY A 246 -8.81 -0.05 -22.52
CA GLY A 246 -8.76 -0.24 -21.08
C GLY A 246 -7.51 -1.00 -20.63
N VAL A 247 -6.53 -0.23 -20.16
CA VAL A 247 -5.22 -0.72 -19.70
C VAL A 247 -4.94 -0.19 -18.32
N TYR A 248 -4.72 -1.09 -17.37
CA TYR A 248 -4.24 -0.79 -16.03
C TYR A 248 -2.74 -1.07 -15.96
N LEU A 249 -1.94 -0.03 -15.70
CA LEU A 249 -0.51 -0.13 -15.52
C LEU A 249 -0.13 0.03 -14.06
N THR A 250 0.71 -0.87 -13.57
CA THR A 250 1.43 -0.67 -12.30
C THR A 250 2.89 -0.35 -12.59
N GLY A 251 3.30 0.86 -12.18
CA GLY A 251 4.69 1.25 -12.12
C GLY A 251 5.30 0.81 -10.81
N TYR A 252 6.49 0.21 -10.84
CA TYR A 252 7.25 -0.18 -9.66
C TYR A 252 8.63 0.46 -9.72
N ASP A 253 9.07 1.07 -8.63
CA ASP A 253 10.47 1.33 -8.38
C ASP A 253 11.00 0.34 -7.33
N ARG A 254 12.15 0.63 -6.72
CA ARG A 254 12.76 -0.20 -5.68
C ARG A 254 11.88 -0.37 -4.42
N LEU A 255 11.06 0.62 -4.07
CA LEU A 255 10.40 0.75 -2.77
C LEU A 255 8.91 1.10 -2.85
N ARG A 256 8.45 1.69 -3.96
CA ARG A 256 7.11 2.23 -4.16
C ARG A 256 6.52 1.78 -5.48
N HIS A 257 5.21 1.90 -5.58
CA HIS A 257 4.46 1.70 -6.80
C HIS A 257 3.54 2.88 -7.09
N CYS A 258 3.12 2.99 -8.34
CA CYS A 258 2.09 3.91 -8.80
C CYS A 258 1.19 3.22 -9.82
N GLU A 259 0.03 3.80 -10.08
CA GLU A 259 -0.98 3.21 -10.95
C GLU A 259 -1.38 4.23 -12.02
N VAL A 260 -1.49 3.77 -13.26
CA VAL A 260 -1.98 4.58 -14.40
C VAL A 260 -3.01 3.75 -15.15
N VAL A 261 -4.25 4.23 -15.16
CA VAL A 261 -5.33 3.62 -15.94
C VAL A 261 -5.52 4.43 -17.22
N ILE A 262 -5.53 3.76 -18.37
CA ILE A 262 -5.61 4.39 -19.68
C ILE A 262 -6.78 3.79 -20.45
N PHE A 263 -7.64 4.65 -20.97
CA PHE A 263 -8.70 4.30 -21.91
C PHE A 263 -8.55 5.11 -23.19
N SER A 264 -9.08 4.56 -24.29
CA SER A 264 -9.07 5.19 -25.60
C SER A 264 -10.46 5.27 -26.19
N THR A 265 -10.73 6.30 -26.98
CA THR A 265 -11.93 6.40 -27.81
C THR A 265 -11.69 5.98 -29.27
N ASP A 266 -10.52 5.40 -29.56
CA ASP A 266 -10.18 4.84 -30.87
C ASP A 266 -11.03 3.58 -31.15
N GLU A 267 -11.87 3.66 -32.19
CA GLU A 267 -12.82 2.59 -32.53
C GLU A 267 -12.14 1.28 -32.93
N GLU A 268 -10.89 1.31 -33.39
CA GLU A 268 -10.13 0.09 -33.70
C GLU A 268 -9.68 -0.66 -32.43
N LEU A 269 -9.87 -0.09 -31.24
CA LEU A 269 -9.62 -0.76 -29.96
C LEU A 269 -10.91 -1.26 -29.29
N GLU A 270 -12.07 -1.04 -29.90
CA GLU A 270 -13.34 -1.57 -29.39
C GLU A 270 -13.33 -3.11 -29.37
N PRO A 271 -13.94 -3.73 -28.35
CA PRO A 271 -13.96 -5.18 -28.20
C PRO A 271 -14.80 -5.84 -29.30
N GLU A 272 -14.26 -6.89 -29.90
CA GLU A 272 -14.98 -7.74 -30.85
C GLU A 272 -15.71 -8.88 -30.11
N GLY A 273 -17.05 -8.88 -30.12
CA GLY A 273 -17.82 -10.11 -29.94
C GLY A 273 -18.25 -10.51 -28.51
N THR A 274 -18.34 -9.59 -27.56
CA THR A 274 -18.84 -9.87 -26.20
C THR A 274 -20.16 -9.17 -25.94
N ASP A 275 -21.28 -9.82 -26.31
CA ASP A 275 -22.62 -9.28 -26.08
C ASP A 275 -23.29 -10.04 -24.92
N ILE A 276 -22.86 -9.73 -23.70
CA ILE A 276 -23.21 -10.46 -22.46
C ILE A 276 -24.36 -9.79 -21.72
N TYR A 277 -24.37 -8.46 -21.70
CA TYR A 277 -25.34 -7.65 -20.95
C TYR A 277 -26.22 -6.83 -21.88
N ASP A 278 -27.45 -6.59 -21.48
CA ASP A 278 -28.29 -5.52 -22.03
C ASP A 278 -28.51 -4.46 -20.96
N PHE A 279 -28.69 -3.19 -21.34
CA PHE A 279 -29.22 -2.20 -20.41
C PHE A 279 -30.73 -2.31 -20.29
N THR A 280 -31.29 -1.94 -19.13
CA THR A 280 -32.75 -1.82 -18.92
C THR A 280 -33.40 -0.95 -19.99
N TYR A 281 -32.68 0.07 -20.49
CA TYR A 281 -33.12 0.97 -21.55
C TYR A 281 -32.00 1.16 -22.58
N THR A 282 -32.33 1.04 -23.87
CA THR A 282 -31.44 1.43 -24.98
C THR A 282 -31.76 2.82 -25.51
N GLU A 283 -32.96 3.31 -25.21
CA GLU A 283 -33.40 4.66 -25.52
C GLU A 283 -34.32 5.18 -24.41
N ILE A 284 -34.29 6.49 -24.20
CA ILE A 284 -35.26 7.21 -23.36
C ILE A 284 -35.68 8.50 -24.05
N THR A 285 -36.77 9.09 -23.56
CA THR A 285 -37.23 10.40 -24.05
C THR A 285 -37.28 11.44 -22.94
N VAL A 286 -37.08 12.70 -23.31
CA VAL A 286 -37.13 13.86 -22.41
C VAL A 286 -38.22 14.79 -22.87
N ASN A 287 -39.06 15.28 -21.95
CA ASN A 287 -40.11 16.25 -22.27
C ASN A 287 -39.70 17.71 -21.97
N PRO A 288 -40.53 18.73 -22.27
CA PRO A 288 -40.21 20.13 -21.96
C PRO A 288 -40.08 20.44 -20.47
N GLU A 289 -40.61 19.60 -19.59
CA GLU A 289 -40.49 19.69 -18.13
C GLU A 289 -39.22 19.00 -17.61
N LYS A 290 -38.33 18.53 -18.49
CA LYS A 290 -37.09 17.77 -18.18
C LYS A 290 -37.34 16.44 -17.47
N LYS A 291 -38.55 15.88 -17.61
CA LYS A 291 -38.88 14.54 -17.13
C LYS A 291 -38.40 13.50 -18.14
N LEU A 292 -37.84 12.41 -17.62
CA LEU A 292 -37.37 11.29 -18.41
C LEU A 292 -38.49 10.25 -18.56
N PHE A 293 -38.57 9.60 -19.70
CA PHE A 293 -39.55 8.53 -19.95
C PHE A 293 -38.89 7.33 -20.61
N ALA A 294 -39.21 6.15 -20.09
CA ALA A 294 -38.87 4.86 -20.68
C ALA A 294 -39.59 4.66 -22.02
N PRO A 295 -39.15 3.70 -22.86
CA PRO A 295 -39.80 3.39 -24.14
C PRO A 295 -41.28 2.98 -24.02
N ASP A 296 -41.67 2.41 -22.88
CA ASP A 296 -43.06 2.02 -22.58
C ASP A 296 -43.93 3.19 -22.07
N GLY A 297 -43.35 4.39 -21.93
CA GLY A 297 -44.02 5.60 -21.47
C GLY A 297 -44.03 5.81 -19.96
N HIS A 298 -43.38 4.94 -19.18
CA HIS A 298 -43.21 5.14 -17.74
C HIS A 298 -42.26 6.34 -17.45
N GLU A 299 -42.68 7.25 -16.56
CA GLU A 299 -41.83 8.35 -16.09
C GLU A 299 -40.71 7.83 -15.18
N ILE A 300 -39.48 8.19 -15.52
CA ILE A 300 -38.26 7.89 -14.77
C ILE A 300 -37.84 9.14 -13.99
N SER A 301 -37.55 8.99 -12.70
CA SER A 301 -36.98 10.08 -11.91
C SER A 301 -35.57 10.42 -12.39
N TYR A 302 -35.29 11.68 -12.72
CA TYR A 302 -33.93 12.11 -13.05
C TYR A 302 -32.98 12.02 -11.84
N ASP A 303 -33.45 12.46 -10.66
CA ASP A 303 -32.62 12.50 -9.44
C ASP A 303 -32.39 11.12 -8.80
N LEU A 304 -33.37 10.22 -8.89
CA LEU A 304 -33.34 8.92 -8.20
C LEU A 304 -33.36 7.72 -9.15
N GLY A 305 -33.64 7.94 -10.43
CA GLY A 305 -33.72 6.88 -11.43
C GLY A 305 -32.33 6.40 -11.83
N SER A 306 -32.29 5.14 -12.23
CA SER A 306 -31.06 4.49 -12.70
C SER A 306 -31.36 3.54 -13.84
N MET A 307 -30.31 3.25 -14.59
CA MET A 307 -30.28 2.21 -15.60
C MET A 307 -29.41 1.07 -15.08
N GLU A 308 -29.83 -0.16 -15.32
CA GLU A 308 -29.14 -1.35 -14.82
C GLU A 308 -28.68 -2.21 -15.99
N VAL A 309 -27.57 -2.92 -15.83
CA VAL A 309 -27.15 -3.99 -16.74
C VAL A 309 -27.81 -5.31 -16.35
N ILE A 310 -28.39 -6.00 -17.32
CA ILE A 310 -29.09 -7.26 -17.18
C ILE A 310 -28.32 -8.30 -18.00
N PRO A 311 -27.80 -9.37 -17.38
CA PRO A 311 -27.14 -10.43 -18.13
C PRO A 311 -28.15 -11.15 -19.02
N ARG A 312 -27.74 -11.45 -20.26
CA ARG A 312 -28.57 -12.25 -21.16
C ARG A 312 -28.71 -13.68 -20.67
N LYS A 313 -29.84 -14.31 -21.01
CA LYS A 313 -30.25 -15.61 -20.45
C LYS A 313 -29.30 -16.75 -20.80
N GLU A 314 -28.57 -16.62 -21.91
CA GLU A 314 -27.54 -17.56 -22.37
C GLU A 314 -26.27 -17.57 -21.51
N TYR A 315 -26.05 -16.54 -20.67
CA TYR A 315 -24.88 -16.43 -19.81
C TYR A 315 -25.23 -16.67 -18.34
N ALA A 316 -24.45 -17.52 -17.68
CA ALA A 316 -24.57 -17.81 -16.26
C ALA A 316 -23.24 -18.28 -15.67
N GLY A 317 -23.11 -18.21 -14.34
CA GLY A 317 -21.95 -18.74 -13.64
C GLY A 317 -20.70 -17.89 -13.82
N SER A 318 -19.54 -18.55 -13.99
CA SER A 318 -18.22 -17.91 -13.94
C SER A 318 -18.01 -16.81 -14.97
N ILE A 319 -18.68 -16.87 -16.13
CA ILE A 319 -18.55 -15.83 -17.16
C ILE A 319 -19.06 -14.46 -16.66
N LEU A 320 -20.13 -14.45 -15.85
CA LEU A 320 -20.67 -13.23 -15.26
C LEU A 320 -19.77 -12.68 -14.14
N SER A 321 -18.95 -13.52 -13.53
CA SER A 321 -17.95 -13.08 -12.55
C SER A 321 -16.72 -12.47 -13.24
N GLN A 322 -16.30 -13.06 -14.36
CA GLN A 322 -15.18 -12.56 -15.16
C GLN A 322 -15.51 -11.21 -15.82
N TYR A 323 -16.72 -11.07 -16.36
CA TYR A 323 -17.17 -9.86 -17.06
C TYR A 323 -18.13 -9.02 -16.22
N ALA A 324 -17.97 -9.01 -14.90
CA ALA A 324 -18.80 -8.20 -14.02
C ALA A 324 -18.55 -6.71 -14.28
N PRO A 325 -19.55 -5.92 -14.74
CA PRO A 325 -19.33 -4.52 -15.04
C PRO A 325 -19.23 -3.71 -13.74
N VAL A 326 -18.10 -3.02 -13.56
CA VAL A 326 -17.83 -2.17 -12.38
C VAL A 326 -17.78 -0.69 -12.72
N ALA A 327 -17.62 -0.36 -13.99
CA ALA A 327 -17.59 0.99 -14.50
C ALA A 327 -18.03 1.01 -15.97
N LEU A 328 -18.20 2.21 -16.49
CA LEU A 328 -18.50 2.45 -17.89
C LEU A 328 -17.80 3.70 -18.40
N LEU A 329 -17.47 3.70 -19.68
CA LEU A 329 -17.10 4.87 -20.46
C LEU A 329 -18.33 5.34 -21.25
N VAL A 330 -18.73 6.59 -21.01
CA VAL A 330 -19.75 7.26 -21.83
C VAL A 330 -19.01 8.03 -22.92
N VAL A 331 -19.12 7.59 -24.16
CA VAL A 331 -18.48 8.25 -25.32
C VAL A 331 -19.55 8.91 -26.18
N ASP A 332 -19.44 10.22 -26.39
CA ASP A 332 -20.37 10.96 -27.25
C ASP A 332 -20.02 10.84 -28.75
N THR A 333 -20.85 11.42 -29.60
CA THR A 333 -20.63 11.40 -31.07
C THR A 333 -19.43 12.25 -31.53
N ASN A 334 -18.88 13.10 -30.66
CA ASN A 334 -17.67 13.88 -30.92
C ASN A 334 -16.40 13.17 -30.42
N GLY A 335 -16.52 11.98 -29.83
CA GLY A 335 -15.41 11.24 -29.23
C GLY A 335 -14.97 11.77 -27.86
N GLN A 336 -15.75 12.66 -27.22
CA GLN A 336 -15.54 13.03 -25.83
C GLN A 336 -16.04 11.90 -24.93
N ALA A 337 -15.27 11.61 -23.88
CA ALA A 337 -15.53 10.45 -23.05
C ALA A 337 -15.46 10.77 -21.56
N ARG A 338 -16.32 10.13 -20.78
CA ARG A 338 -16.39 10.24 -19.32
C ARG A 338 -16.36 8.86 -18.68
N TYR A 339 -15.50 8.67 -17.69
CA TYR A 339 -15.48 7.46 -16.87
C TYR A 339 -16.47 7.58 -15.71
N LEU A 340 -17.40 6.64 -15.61
CA LEU A 340 -18.39 6.57 -14.54
C LEU A 340 -18.32 5.23 -13.82
N ARG A 341 -18.20 5.26 -12.50
CA ARG A 341 -18.23 4.04 -11.67
C ARG A 341 -19.68 3.54 -11.54
N MET A 342 -19.87 2.24 -11.71
CA MET A 342 -21.17 1.60 -11.53
C MET A 342 -21.31 1.07 -10.10
N ASN A 343 -22.53 1.09 -9.57
CA ASN A 343 -22.85 0.48 -8.30
C ASN A 343 -23.65 -0.81 -8.53
N SER A 344 -23.00 -1.96 -8.42
CA SER A 344 -23.62 -3.28 -8.63
C SER A 344 -24.35 -3.38 -9.99
N GLY A 345 -23.69 -2.92 -11.05
CA GLY A 345 -24.25 -2.91 -12.40
C GLY A 345 -25.29 -1.81 -12.68
N LYS A 346 -25.44 -0.83 -11.78
CA LYS A 346 -26.36 0.30 -11.95
C LYS A 346 -25.61 1.61 -12.16
N ILE A 347 -26.18 2.50 -12.99
CA ILE A 347 -25.74 3.88 -13.19
C ILE A 347 -26.92 4.85 -13.03
N SER A 348 -26.74 5.97 -12.34
CA SER A 348 -27.80 6.98 -12.20
C SER A 348 -27.96 7.78 -13.49
N PHE A 349 -29.19 8.21 -13.80
CA PHE A 349 -29.42 9.08 -14.96
C PHE A 349 -28.76 10.45 -14.79
N LYS A 350 -28.61 10.92 -13.57
CA LYS A 350 -27.93 12.18 -13.24
C LYS A 350 -26.44 12.16 -13.57
N ASP A 351 -25.79 11.02 -13.41
CA ASP A 351 -24.37 10.85 -13.78
C ASP A 351 -24.23 10.66 -15.30
N LEU A 352 -25.13 9.87 -15.89
CA LEU A 352 -25.12 9.56 -17.33
C LEU A 352 -25.41 10.79 -18.18
N LEU A 353 -26.42 11.57 -17.81
CA LEU A 353 -26.85 12.80 -18.46
C LEU A 353 -26.68 13.98 -17.48
N PRO A 354 -25.54 14.69 -17.51
CA PRO A 354 -25.31 15.88 -16.72
C PRO A 354 -26.39 16.94 -16.96
N GLN A 355 -26.65 17.77 -15.95
CA GLN A 355 -27.68 18.80 -16.01
C GLN A 355 -27.50 19.76 -17.20
N GLU A 356 -26.26 20.11 -17.53
CA GLU A 356 -25.96 20.99 -18.66
C GLU A 356 -26.36 20.36 -20.00
N GLU A 357 -26.08 19.06 -20.19
CA GLU A 357 -26.46 18.33 -21.40
C GLU A 357 -27.99 18.17 -21.49
N LEU A 358 -28.67 17.91 -20.36
CA LEU A 358 -30.13 17.88 -20.28
C LEU A 358 -30.75 19.23 -20.65
N ASP A 359 -30.19 20.33 -20.13
CA ASP A 359 -30.65 21.68 -20.39
C ASP A 359 -30.52 22.00 -21.88
N GLN A 360 -29.34 21.77 -22.47
CA GLN A 360 -29.08 21.98 -23.90
C GLN A 360 -30.00 21.14 -24.79
N LEU A 361 -30.25 19.88 -24.43
CA LEU A 361 -31.16 18.99 -25.17
C LEU A 361 -32.58 19.56 -25.23
N THR A 362 -33.10 20.08 -24.11
CA THR A 362 -34.47 20.64 -24.04
C THR A 362 -34.64 22.00 -24.70
N GLU A 363 -33.56 22.71 -25.01
CA GLU A 363 -33.58 23.93 -25.84
C GLU A 363 -33.71 23.61 -27.34
N GLY A 364 -33.55 22.34 -27.72
CA GLY A 364 -33.61 21.86 -29.09
C GLY A 364 -35.00 21.89 -29.74
N THR A 365 -35.04 21.36 -30.96
CA THR A 365 -36.29 21.11 -31.69
C THR A 365 -36.86 19.75 -31.32
N ASP A 366 -38.16 19.55 -31.54
CA ASP A 366 -38.77 18.23 -31.36
C ASP A 366 -38.00 17.17 -32.19
N GLY A 367 -37.62 16.06 -31.55
CA GLY A 367 -36.78 15.02 -32.13
C GLY A 367 -35.27 15.21 -32.04
N THR A 368 -34.76 16.30 -31.44
CA THR A 368 -33.32 16.44 -31.14
C THR A 368 -32.87 15.29 -30.24
N SER A 369 -31.70 14.70 -30.50
CA SER A 369 -31.20 13.55 -29.75
C SER A 369 -29.73 13.66 -29.35
N LEU A 370 -29.41 13.08 -28.19
CA LEU A 370 -28.04 12.74 -27.78
C LEU A 370 -27.84 11.24 -27.97
N THR A 371 -26.69 10.86 -28.53
CA THR A 371 -26.31 9.46 -28.75
C THR A 371 -24.97 9.23 -28.07
N TYR A 372 -24.92 8.16 -27.27
CA TYR A 372 -23.68 7.71 -26.64
C TYR A 372 -23.36 6.27 -27.02
N LYS A 373 -22.08 5.96 -27.09
CA LYS A 373 -21.55 4.61 -26.93
C LYS A 373 -21.26 4.39 -25.44
N LEU A 374 -21.88 3.38 -24.85
CA LEU A 374 -21.66 2.98 -23.47
C LEU A 374 -20.75 1.75 -23.47
N GLU A 375 -19.51 1.96 -23.05
CA GLU A 375 -18.46 0.95 -23.03
C GLU A 375 -18.35 0.36 -21.62
N LEU A 376 -18.71 -0.92 -21.44
CA LEU A 376 -18.69 -1.59 -20.13
C LEU A 376 -17.28 -2.04 -19.76
N ILE A 377 -16.93 -1.83 -18.49
CA ILE A 377 -15.57 -2.02 -17.96
C ILE A 377 -15.55 -3.09 -16.86
N THR A 378 -14.63 -4.05 -16.94
CA THR A 378 -14.38 -5.08 -15.92
C THR A 378 -13.52 -4.58 -14.75
N PRO A 379 -13.37 -5.32 -13.63
CA PRO A 379 -12.48 -4.94 -12.53
C PRO A 379 -11.02 -4.77 -12.96
N ASP A 380 -10.58 -5.52 -13.97
CA ASP A 380 -9.23 -5.46 -14.54
C ASP A 380 -9.08 -4.30 -15.56
N CYS A 381 -10.03 -3.36 -15.55
CA CYS A 381 -10.10 -2.21 -16.44
C CYS A 381 -10.22 -2.57 -17.92
N GLU A 382 -10.74 -3.75 -18.28
CA GLU A 382 -11.01 -4.12 -19.67
C GLU A 382 -12.31 -3.51 -20.17
N VAL A 383 -12.28 -2.82 -21.32
CA VAL A 383 -13.52 -2.56 -22.06
C VAL A 383 -13.89 -3.82 -22.82
N PHE A 384 -15.01 -4.45 -22.46
CA PHE A 384 -15.38 -5.77 -23.00
C PHE A 384 -16.65 -5.75 -23.85
N GLN A 385 -17.49 -4.72 -23.73
CA GLN A 385 -18.75 -4.63 -24.47
C GLN A 385 -19.11 -3.17 -24.73
N VAL A 386 -19.63 -2.89 -25.93
CA VAL A 386 -20.12 -1.56 -26.32
C VAL A 386 -21.62 -1.63 -26.61
N LEU A 387 -22.39 -0.74 -26.02
CA LEU A 387 -23.84 -0.67 -26.17
C LEU A 387 -24.27 0.75 -26.59
N PRO A 388 -25.10 0.92 -27.63
CA PRO A 388 -25.61 2.23 -28.00
C PRO A 388 -26.69 2.69 -27.00
N PHE A 389 -26.73 3.98 -26.71
CA PHE A 389 -27.77 4.59 -25.90
C PHE A 389 -28.22 5.93 -26.47
N ASN A 390 -29.53 6.11 -26.63
CA ASN A 390 -30.12 7.30 -27.23
C ASN A 390 -31.07 8.03 -26.27
N ILE A 391 -30.97 9.36 -26.25
CA ILE A 391 -31.86 10.23 -25.49
C ILE A 391 -32.51 11.20 -26.46
N THR A 392 -33.84 11.16 -26.61
CA THR A 392 -34.55 12.00 -27.58
C THR A 392 -35.48 12.99 -26.90
N TYR A 393 -35.38 14.26 -27.27
CA TYR A 393 -36.30 15.30 -26.84
C TYR A 393 -37.62 15.21 -27.60
N LYS A 394 -38.75 15.20 -26.87
CA LYS A 394 -40.11 15.19 -27.42
C LYS A 394 -40.94 16.33 -26.80
N LYS A 395 -41.52 17.19 -27.64
CA LYS A 395 -42.30 18.36 -27.21
C LYS A 395 -43.72 18.05 -26.75
#